data_AF-A0A536BDC2-F1
#
_entry.id   AF-A0A536BDC2-F1
#
_cell.length_a   1.000
_cell.length_b   1.000
_cell.length_c   1.000
_cell.angle_alpha   90.00
_cell.angle_beta   90.00
_cell.angle_gamma   90.00
#
_symmetry.space_group_name_H-M   'P 1'
#
loop_
_entity.id
_entity.type
_entity.pdbx_description
1 polymer ?
#
loop_
_entity_poly.entity_id
_entity_poly.type
_entity_poly.pdbx_seq_one_letter_code
_entity_poly.pdbx_strand_id
1 'polypeptide(L)' 'MAEPEAESITGGPTPEPPQEPSDIARKIEREGEHQPLPQKAKTAASELDREVSGEYEAKQERDAGKKRRR' A
#
# COMPACT_ATOMS: atom_id res chain seq x y z
N MET A 1 22.04 -57.69 15.12
CA MET A 1 20.95 -56.79 15.54
C MET A 1 20.84 -55.75 14.46
N ALA A 2 19.77 -55.75 13.68
CA ALA A 2 19.53 -54.74 12.63
C ALA A 2 18.65 -53.64 13.25
N GLU A 3 19.03 -52.39 13.03
CA GLU A 3 18.25 -51.23 13.49
C GLU A 3 16.94 -51.14 12.68
N PRO A 4 15.81 -50.77 13.31
CA PRO A 4 14.56 -50.59 12.60
C PRO A 4 14.63 -49.33 11.73
N GLU A 5 14.40 -49.49 10.42
CA GLU A 5 14.26 -48.37 9.48
C GLU A 5 13.00 -47.56 9.83
N ALA A 6 13.14 -46.23 9.87
CA ALA A 6 12.03 -45.35 10.23
C ALA A 6 10.97 -45.33 9.12
N GLU A 7 9.73 -45.70 9.47
CA GLU A 7 8.58 -45.60 8.58
C GLU A 7 8.27 -44.11 8.29
N SER A 8 8.25 -43.74 7.00
CA SER A 8 8.03 -42.34 6.61
C SER A 8 6.61 -41.90 6.95
N ILE A 9 6.47 -40.72 7.55
CA ILE A 9 5.17 -40.18 7.95
C ILE A 9 4.38 -39.75 6.70
N THR A 10 3.38 -40.54 6.35
CA THR A 10 2.18 -40.24 5.55
C THR A 10 2.35 -39.34 4.31
N GLY A 11 2.14 -39.95 3.13
CA GLY A 11 2.21 -39.36 1.79
C GLY A 11 1.20 -38.26 1.48
N GLY A 12 1.35 -37.11 2.12
CA GLY A 12 0.82 -35.83 1.63
C GLY A 12 1.73 -35.22 0.57
N PRO A 13 1.24 -34.31 -0.29
CA PRO A 13 2.11 -33.54 -1.17
C PRO A 13 3.12 -32.75 -0.32
N THR A 14 4.37 -32.72 -0.77
CA THR A 14 5.42 -31.89 -0.17
C THR A 14 4.94 -30.43 -0.12
N PRO A 15 4.99 -29.75 1.02
CA PRO A 15 4.60 -28.34 1.11
C PRO A 15 5.49 -27.50 0.18
N GLU A 16 4.91 -26.47 -0.41
CA GLU A 16 5.68 -25.55 -1.24
C GLU A 16 6.77 -24.86 -0.41
N PRO A 17 7.95 -24.62 -0.99
CA PRO A 17 9.01 -23.86 -0.33
C PRO A 17 8.54 -22.43 -0.05
N PRO A 18 9.08 -21.78 0.99
CA PRO A 18 8.78 -20.38 1.28
C PRO A 18 9.16 -19.50 0.08
N GLN A 19 8.32 -18.51 -0.21
CA GLN A 19 8.57 -17.54 -1.28
C GLN A 19 9.66 -16.54 -0.87
N GLU A 20 10.48 -16.15 -1.84
CA GLU A 20 11.49 -15.11 -1.65
C GLU A 20 10.84 -13.73 -1.47
N PRO A 21 11.30 -12.91 -0.50
CA PRO A 21 10.73 -11.58 -0.25
C PRO A 21 10.74 -10.67 -1.49
N SER A 22 11.77 -10.79 -2.35
CA SER A 22 11.88 -10.02 -3.59
C SER A 22 10.79 -10.34 -4.59
N ASP A 23 10.40 -11.61 -4.68
CA ASP A 23 9.36 -12.06 -5.61
C ASP A 23 7.98 -11.63 -5.12
N ILE A 24 7.76 -11.66 -3.79
CA ILE A 24 6.56 -11.12 -3.16
C ILE A 24 6.45 -9.61 -3.42
N ALA A 25 7.53 -8.85 -3.27
CA ALA A 25 7.52 -7.41 -3.51
C ALA A 25 7.17 -7.07 -4.97
N ARG A 26 7.81 -7.76 -5.94
CA ARG A 26 7.50 -7.61 -7.38
C ARG A 26 6.05 -7.98 -7.70
N LYS A 27 5.52 -9.02 -7.05
CA LYS A 27 4.13 -9.44 -7.23
C LYS A 27 3.16 -8.37 -6.70
N ILE A 28 3.40 -7.82 -5.50
CA ILE A 28 2.59 -6.77 -4.91
C ILE A 28 2.62 -5.49 -5.76
N GLU A 29 3.79 -5.09 -6.25
CA GLU A 29 3.93 -3.92 -7.13
C GLU A 29 3.11 -4.11 -8.40
N ARG A 30 3.29 -5.25 -9.09
CA ARG A 30 2.59 -5.57 -10.34
C ARG A 30 1.07 -5.72 -10.16
N GLU A 31 0.62 -6.31 -9.07
CA GLU A 31 -0.81 -6.46 -8.75
C GLU A 31 -1.43 -5.14 -8.26
N GLY A 32 -0.63 -4.31 -7.58
CA GLY A 32 -1.03 -3.02 -7.04
C GLY A 32 -1.05 -1.89 -8.07
N GLU A 33 -0.26 -1.98 -9.15
CA GLU A 33 -0.18 -0.97 -10.23
C GLU A 33 -1.55 -0.63 -10.84
N HIS A 34 -2.47 -1.58 -10.89
CA HIS A 34 -3.80 -1.40 -11.46
C HIS A 34 -4.92 -1.31 -10.42
N GLN A 35 -4.59 -1.45 -9.13
CA GLN A 35 -5.59 -1.29 -8.08
C GLN A 35 -5.79 0.20 -7.78
N PRO A 36 -7.03 0.71 -7.87
CA PRO A 36 -7.30 2.07 -7.45
C PRO A 36 -6.97 2.19 -5.97
N LEU A 37 -6.27 3.26 -5.61
CA LEU A 37 -5.99 3.57 -4.21
C LEU A 37 -7.28 3.50 -3.38
N PRO A 38 -7.23 2.91 -2.16
CA PRO A 38 -8.36 2.92 -1.25
C PRO A 38 -8.88 4.35 -1.09
N GLN A 39 -10.18 4.51 -0.90
CA GLN A 39 -10.83 5.83 -0.87
C GLN A 39 -10.19 6.77 0.18
N LYS A 40 -9.76 6.22 1.32
CA LYS A 40 -8.99 6.95 2.35
C LYS A 40 -7.63 7.46 1.85
N ALA A 41 -6.91 6.65 1.07
CA ALA A 41 -5.61 7.04 0.51
C ALA A 41 -5.78 8.11 -0.58
N LYS A 42 -6.85 8.05 -1.37
CA LYS A 42 -7.20 9.12 -2.33
C LYS A 42 -7.47 10.44 -1.62
N THR A 43 -8.28 10.43 -0.57
CA THR A 43 -8.57 11.64 0.23
C THR A 43 -7.30 12.23 0.83
N ALA A 44 -6.45 11.41 1.45
CA ALA A 44 -5.19 11.87 2.02
C ALA A 44 -4.25 12.48 0.97
N ALA A 45 -4.13 11.85 -0.21
CA ALA A 45 -3.33 12.39 -1.30
C ALA A 45 -3.87 13.74 -1.80
N SER A 46 -5.19 13.88 -1.92
CA SER A 46 -5.82 15.15 -2.31
C SER A 46 -5.67 16.24 -1.24
N GLU A 47 -5.69 15.90 0.05
CA GLU A 47 -5.48 16.87 1.13
C GLU A 47 -4.04 17.40 1.15
N LEU A 48 -3.05 16.51 0.98
CA LEU A 48 -1.65 16.89 0.85
C LEU A 48 -1.40 17.79 -0.36
N ASP A 49 -2.00 17.47 -1.50
CA ASP A 49 -1.88 18.28 -2.73
C ASP A 49 -2.41 19.71 -2.52
N ARG A 50 -3.52 19.88 -1.79
CA ARG A 50 -4.05 21.20 -1.42
C ARG A 50 -3.16 22.00 -0.48
N GLU A 51 -2.45 21.31 0.40
CA GLU A 51 -1.48 21.95 1.31
C GLU A 51 -0.25 22.41 0.54
N VAL A 52 0.32 21.53 -0.29
CA VAL A 52 1.53 21.83 -1.09
C VAL A 52 1.26 22.90 -2.16
N SER A 53 0.08 22.89 -2.79
CA SER A 53 -0.31 23.89 -3.78
C SER A 53 -0.59 25.28 -3.20
N GLY A 54 -0.60 25.42 -1.86
CA GLY A 54 -0.92 26.69 -1.20
C GLY A 54 -2.38 27.13 -1.42
N GLU A 55 -3.28 26.23 -1.85
CA GLU A 55 -4.68 26.56 -2.11
C GLU A 55 -5.37 27.17 -0.87
N TYR A 56 -5.01 26.71 0.33
CA TYR A 56 -5.52 27.25 1.57
C TYR A 56 -5.08 28.69 1.81
N GLU A 57 -3.82 29.02 1.53
CA GLU A 57 -3.27 30.38 1.67
C GLU A 57 -3.90 31.32 0.64
N ALA A 58 -3.99 30.88 -0.62
CA ALA A 58 -4.61 31.65 -1.70
C ALA A 58 -6.10 31.96 -1.44
N LYS A 59 -6.83 31.03 -0.81
CA LYS A 59 -8.22 31.26 -0.38
C LYS A 59 -8.30 32.28 0.75
N GLN A 60 -7.42 32.19 1.75
CA GLN A 60 -7.38 33.13 2.87
C GLN A 60 -7.06 34.57 2.39
N GLU A 61 -6.12 34.75 1.48
CA GLU A 61 -5.81 36.07 0.91
C GLU A 61 -7.00 36.68 0.16
N ARG A 62 -7.73 35.87 -0.63
CA ARG A 62 -8.93 36.32 -1.35
C ARG A 62 -10.05 36.73 -0.40
N ASP A 63 -10.30 35.94 0.65
CA ASP A 63 -11.35 36.22 1.63
C ASP A 63 -10.99 37.44 2.51
N ALA A 64 -9.72 37.57 2.90
CA ALA A 64 -9.22 38.75 3.59
C ALA A 64 -9.31 40.02 2.70
N GLY A 65 -8.98 39.90 1.41
CA GLY A 65 -9.10 40.99 0.43
C GLY A 65 -10.54 41.45 0.19
N LYS A 66 -11.51 40.53 0.20
CA LYS A 66 -12.95 40.84 0.11
C LYS A 66 -13.48 41.56 1.34
N LYS A 67 -13.07 41.15 2.54
CA LYS A 67 -13.50 41.80 3.80
C LYS A 67 -13.04 43.26 3.92
N ARG A 68 -11.89 43.61 3.33
CA ARG A 68 -11.33 44.98 3.37
C ARG A 68 -11.96 45.95 2.38
N ARG A 69 -12.86 45.48 1.50
CA ARG A 69 -13.57 46.30 0.50
C ARG A 69 -15.02 46.64 0.88
N ARG A 70 -15.43 46.42 2.13
CA ARG A 70 -16.73 46.84 2.65
C ARG A 70 -16.61 48.00 3.62
#